data_AF-A0A537ASX6-F1
#
_entry.id   AF-A0A537ASX6-F1
#
_cell.length_a   1.000
_cell.length_b   1.000
_cell.length_c   1.000
_cell.angle_alpha   90.00
_cell.angle_beta   90.00
_cell.angle_gamma   90.00
#
_symmetry.space_group_name_H-M   'P 1'
#
loop_
_entity.id
_entity.type
_entity.pdbx_description
1 polymer ?
#
loop_
_entity_poly.entity_id
_entity_poly.type
_entity_poly.pdbx_seq_one_letter_code
_entity_poly.pdbx_strand_id
1 'polypeptide(L)' 'MNFCSKCGAKLALRVPPGDSLPRHICDNCGTIHYRNPLVVVG' A
#
# COMPACT_ATOMS: atom_id res chain seq x y z
N MET A 1 -5.77 -2.03 3.90
CA MET A 1 -5.14 -3.15 4.63
C MET A 1 -4.45 -2.52 5.83
N ASN A 2 -4.69 -2.99 7.07
CA ASN A 2 -4.18 -2.30 8.27
C ASN A 2 -2.78 -2.78 8.68
N PHE A 3 -2.40 -4.01 8.30
CA PHE A 3 -1.14 -4.65 8.66
C PHE A 3 -0.45 -5.23 7.43
N CYS A 4 0.89 -5.26 7.44
CA CYS A 4 1.72 -5.78 6.36
C CYS A 4 1.59 -7.30 6.28
N SER A 5 1.25 -7.82 5.10
CA SER A 5 1.17 -9.28 4.88
C SER A 5 2.50 -10.01 4.99
N LYS A 6 3.62 -9.28 4.93
CA LYS A 6 4.98 -9.85 4.93
C LYS A 6 5.60 -9.95 6.33
N CYS A 7 5.28 -9.01 7.21
CA CYS A 7 5.91 -8.93 8.54
C CYS A 7 4.93 -8.66 9.70
N GLY A 8 3.63 -8.47 9.43
CA GLY A 8 2.62 -8.19 10.47
C GLY A 8 2.65 -6.79 11.07
N ALA A 9 3.61 -5.93 10.70
CA ALA A 9 3.69 -4.56 11.21
C ALA A 9 2.57 -3.66 10.66
N LYS A 10 2.29 -2.53 11.34
CA LYS A 10 1.31 -1.54 10.87
C LYS A 10 1.72 -0.95 9.52
N LEU A 11 0.72 -0.72 8.66
CA LEU A 11 0.90 -0.01 7.39
C LEU A 11 0.63 1.48 7.57
N ALA A 12 1.47 2.30 6.95
CA ALA A 12 1.28 3.75 6.84
C ALA A 12 0.76 4.09 5.43
N LEU A 13 -0.14 5.05 5.33
CA LEU A 13 -0.57 5.62 4.05
C LEU A 13 0.34 6.81 3.73
N ARG A 14 1.11 6.71 2.66
CA ARG A 14 1.95 7.80 2.15
C ARG A 14 1.86 7.89 0.63
N VAL A 15 2.00 9.09 0.09
CA VAL A 15 2.10 9.34 -1.34
C VAL A 15 3.59 9.44 -1.68
N PRO A 16 4.19 8.48 -2.40
CA PRO A 16 5.59 8.60 -2.81
C PRO A 16 5.75 9.65 -3.91
N PRO A 17 6.94 10.28 -4.03
CA PRO A 17 7.20 11.29 -5.04
C PRO A 17 7.12 10.68 -6.45
N GLY A 18 6.18 11.17 -7.26
CA GLY A 18 5.90 10.66 -8.61
C GLY A 18 4.59 9.85 -8.73
N ASP A 19 3.95 9.50 -7.61
CA ASP A 19 2.58 8.97 -7.59
C ASP A 19 1.57 10.06 -7.21
N SER A 20 0.34 9.94 -7.74
CA SER A 20 -0.79 10.82 -7.41
C SER A 20 -1.70 10.26 -6.31
N LEU A 21 -1.49 9.01 -5.90
CA LEU A 21 -2.38 8.28 -5.00
C LEU A 21 -1.65 7.80 -3.74
N PRO A 22 -2.30 7.85 -2.56
CA PRO A 22 -1.71 7.34 -1.34
C PRO A 22 -1.60 5.81 -1.40
N ARG A 23 -0.40 5.30 -1.13
CA ARG A 23 -0.10 3.86 -1.10
C ARG A 23 0.13 3.38 0.33
N HIS A 24 -0.20 2.11 0.57
CA HIS A 24 0.11 1.45 1.83
C HIS A 24 1.58 1.02 1.84
N ILE A 25 2.39 1.69 2.65
CA ILE A 25 3.82 1.41 2.82
C ILE A 25 4.04 0.84 4.21
N CYS A 26 4.83 -0.22 4.30
CA CYS A 26 5.28 -0.74 5.58
C CYS A 26 6.60 -0.08 5.97
N ASP A 27 6.62 0.72 7.04
CA ASP A 27 7.85 1.35 7.54
C ASP A 27 8.85 0.34 8.12
N ASN A 28 8.40 -0.85 8.52
CA ASN A 28 9.26 -1.87 9.14
C ASN A 28 10.09 -2.66 8.11
N CYS A 29 9.49 -3.00 6.96
CA CYS A 29 10.14 -3.83 5.94
C CYS A 29 10.28 -3.13 4.58
N GLY A 30 9.86 -1.86 4.47
CA GLY A 30 9.90 -1.07 3.23
C GLY A 30 9.00 -1.58 2.11
N THR A 31 8.14 -2.58 2.37
CA THR A 31 7.31 -3.18 1.33
C THR A 31 6.14 -2.25 0.99
N ILE A 32 6.02 -1.90 -0.30
CA ILE A 32 4.91 -1.12 -0.83
C ILE A 32 3.81 -2.08 -1.28
N HIS A 33 2.63 -1.96 -0.69
CA HIS A 33 1.46 -2.75 -1.05
C HIS A 33 0.62 -2.02 -2.09
N TYR A 34 0.76 -2.44 -3.33
CA TYR A 34 -0.07 -1.98 -4.44
C TYR A 34 -1.46 -2.60 -4.33
N ARG A 35 -2.48 -1.75 -4.22
CA ARG A 35 -3.86 -2.17 -4.45
C ARG A 35 -4.16 -1.97 -5.92
N ASN A 36 -4.29 -3.07 -6.66
CA ASN A 36 -4.83 -3.00 -8.01
C ASN A 36 -6.34 -2.73 -7.89
N PRO A 37 -6.87 -1.61 -8.43
CA PRO A 37 -8.31 -1.42 -8.46
C PRO A 37 -8.93 -2.55 -9.27
N LEU A 38 -10.03 -3.11 -8.76
CA LEU A 38 -10.78 -4.14 -9.49
C LEU A 38 -11.30 -3.51 -10.79
N VAL A 39 -11.13 -4.21 -11.90
CA VAL A 39 -11.71 -3.82 -13.18
C VAL A 39 -13.22 -4.03 -13.06
N VAL A 40 -14.00 -2.95 -13.13
CA VAL A 40 -15.46 -3.01 -13.20
C VAL A 40 -15.85 -3.11 -14.67
N VAL A 41 -16.44 -4.23 -15.07
CA VAL A 41 -17.06 -4.42 -16.38
C VAL A 41 -18.56 -4.56 -16.15
N GLY A 42 -19.35 -3.76 -16.88
CA GLY A 42 -20.81 -3.77 -16.91
C GLY A 42 -21.34 -4.13 -18.28
#